data_AF-A0A2M7BCI2-F1
#
_entry.id   AF-A0A2M7BCI2-F1
#
_cell.length_a   1.000
_cell.length_b   1.000
_cell.length_c   1.000
_cell.angle_alpha   90.00
_cell.angle_beta   90.00
_cell.angle_gamma   90.00
#
_symmetry.space_group_name_H-M   'P 1'
#
loop_
_entity.id
_entity.type
_entity.pdbx_description
1 polymer ?
#
loop_
_entity_poly.entity_id
_entity_poly.type
_entity_poly.pdbx_seq_one_letter_code
_entity_poly.pdbx_strand_id
1 'polypeptide(L)'
;MANQVDVAGKKISIGDIVTINQKITEKDHEREQTFEGRVIAIKGSENSRTFTVRKVGAMNIGVERIFPANLPTITKIEVKKSIPVRRAKLYYLRKQI
;
A
#
# COMPACT_ATOMS: atom_id res chain seq x y z
N MET A 1 8.19 10.71 11.44
CA MET A 1 6.74 10.95 11.57
C MET A 1 6.00 9.64 11.27
N ALA A 2 5.05 9.22 12.11
CA ALA A 2 4.36 7.93 11.99
C ALA A 2 3.48 7.78 10.72
N ASN A 3 3.36 8.85 9.93
CA ASN A 3 2.49 8.94 8.77
C ASN A 3 3.19 8.75 7.43
N GLN A 4 4.49 8.42 7.45
CA GLN A 4 5.30 8.20 6.26
C GLN A 4 6.16 6.96 6.41
N VAL A 5 6.41 6.28 5.29
CA VAL A 5 7.32 5.14 5.23
C VAL A 5 8.08 5.15 3.90
N ASP A 6 9.35 4.77 3.94
CA ASP A 6 10.16 4.60 2.75
C ASP A 6 10.10 3.13 2.33
N VAL A 7 9.75 2.88 1.07
CA VAL A 7 9.58 1.55 0.49
C VAL A 7 10.20 1.54 -0.91
N ALA A 8 11.11 0.61 -1.18
CA ALA A 8 11.82 0.51 -2.45
C ALA A 8 12.43 1.86 -2.93
N GLY A 9 12.97 2.65 -1.98
CA GLY A 9 13.57 3.97 -2.26
C GLY A 9 12.56 5.10 -2.48
N LYS A 10 11.25 4.86 -2.31
CA LYS A 10 10.21 5.88 -2.44
C LYS A 10 9.50 6.14 -1.12
N LYS A 11 9.39 7.41 -0.76
CA LYS A 11 8.61 7.86 0.40
C LYS A 11 7.12 7.88 0.06
N ILE A 12 6.32 7.17 0.86
CA ILE A 12 4.85 7.16 0.77
C ILE A 12 4.24 7.66 2.08
N SER A 13 3.09 8.32 1.97
CA SER A 13 2.33 8.88 3.08
C SER A 13 0.91 8.33 3.13
N ILE A 14 0.25 8.43 4.28
CA ILE A 14 -1.19 8.13 4.39
C ILE A 14 -1.96 9.11 3.49
N GLY A 15 -2.95 8.59 2.75
CA GLY A 15 -3.74 9.36 1.79
C GLY A 15 -3.23 9.25 0.36
N ASP A 16 -1.99 8.82 0.15
CA ASP A 16 -1.43 8.63 -1.19
C ASP A 16 -2.13 7.49 -1.92
N ILE A 17 -2.37 7.69 -3.22
CA ILE A 17 -2.75 6.66 -4.17
C ILE A 17 -1.45 6.13 -4.78
N VAL A 18 -1.18 4.86 -4.52
CA VAL A 18 0.05 4.19 -4.89
C VAL A 18 -0.23 3.00 -5.79
N THR A 19 0.70 2.76 -6.71
CA THR A 19 0.76 1.55 -7.53
C THR A 19 1.98 0.76 -7.08
N ILE A 20 1.76 -0.49 -6.69
CA ILE A 20 2.77 -1.40 -6.14
C ILE A 20 2.95 -2.54 -7.12
N ASN A 21 4.17 -2.74 -7.60
CA ASN A 21 4.51 -3.93 -8.37
C ASN A 21 5.16 -4.94 -7.44
N GLN A 22 4.56 -6.13 -7.37
CA GLN A 22 5.06 -7.24 -6.57
C GLN A 22 5.40 -8.41 -7.48
N LYS A 23 6.60 -8.95 -7.33
CA LYS A 23 7.01 -10.20 -7.95
C LYS A 23 6.41 -11.36 -7.16
N ILE A 24 5.67 -12.23 -7.86
CA ILE A 24 5.05 -13.43 -7.30
C ILE A 24 5.61 -14.63 -8.07
N THR A 25 6.21 -15.56 -7.34
CA THR A 25 6.73 -16.82 -7.89
C THR A 25 5.76 -17.94 -7.56
N GLU A 26 5.18 -18.56 -8.58
CA GLU A 26 4.28 -19.71 -8.48
C GLU A 26 4.97 -20.93 -9.11
N LYS A 27 5.54 -21.80 -8.26
CA LYS A 27 6.32 -22.99 -8.63
C LYS A 27 7.46 -22.68 -9.60
N ASP A 28 7.18 -22.75 -10.90
CA ASP A 28 8.16 -22.58 -11.98
C ASP A 28 7.98 -21.26 -12.76
N HIS A 29 6.92 -20.48 -12.46
CA HIS A 29 6.61 -19.26 -13.19
C HIS A 29 6.70 -18.04 -12.28
N GLU A 30 7.41 -17.01 -12.73
CA GLU A 30 7.46 -15.70 -12.09
C GLU A 30 6.54 -14.74 -12.84
N ARG A 31 5.68 -14.04 -12.10
CA ARG A 31 4.83 -12.96 -12.65
C ARG A 31 4.94 -11.71 -11.79
N GLU A 32 4.83 -10.56 -12.43
CA GLU A 32 4.65 -9.30 -11.72
C GLU A 32 3.16 -9.00 -11.59
N GLN A 33 2.69 -8.82 -10.35
CA GLN A 33 1.34 -8.38 -10.06
C GLN A 33 1.35 -6.93 -9.60
N THR A 34 0.55 -6.11 -10.28
CA THR A 34 0.32 -4.73 -9.88
C THR A 34 -0.87 -4.63 -8.93
N PHE A 35 -0.71 -3.91 -7.83
CA PHE A 35 -1.78 -3.54 -6.91
C PHE A 35 -1.83 -2.03 -6.74
N GLU A 36 -2.96 -1.43 -7.10
CA GLU A 36 -3.16 0.01 -7.01
C GLU A 36 -4.25 0.34 -6.00
N GLY A 37 -3.97 1.29 -5.10
CA GLY A 37 -4.97 1.74 -4.15
C GLY A 37 -4.47 2.86 -3.26
N ARG A 38 -5.30 3.25 -2.28
CA ARG A 38 -4.97 4.31 -1.32
C ARG A 38 -4.30 3.74 -0.08
N VAL A 39 -3.22 4.36 0.37
CA VAL A 39 -2.59 4.08 1.67
C VAL A 39 -3.50 4.60 2.77
N ILE A 40 -4.06 3.69 3.57
CA ILE A 40 -5.04 4.04 4.62
C ILE A 40 -4.44 4.03 6.03
N ALA A 41 -3.33 3.32 6.23
CA ALA A 41 -2.67 3.24 7.51
C ALA A 41 -1.20 2.83 7.34
N ILE A 42 -0.35 3.35 8.22
CA ILE A 42 1.02 2.89 8.42
C ILE A 42 1.13 2.49 9.90
N LYS A 43 1.76 1.35 10.17
CA LYS A 43 1.91 0.77 11.52
C LYS A 43 3.32 0.22 11.72
N GLY A 44 3.66 -0.05 12.97
CA GLY A 44 4.94 -0.64 13.36
C GLY A 44 6.05 0.40 13.51
N SER A 45 7.21 -0.09 13.92
CA SER A 45 8.43 0.69 14.15
C SER A 45 9.62 0.02 13.45
N GLU A 46 10.56 0.83 12.96
CA GLU A 46 11.79 0.36 12.30
C GLU A 46 11.52 -0.77 11.29
N ASN A 47 12.11 -1.94 11.51
CA ASN A 47 12.05 -3.11 10.63
C ASN A 47 10.68 -3.81 10.57
N SER A 48 9.77 -3.48 11.49
CA SER A 48 8.41 -4.04 11.55
C SER A 48 7.37 -3.12 10.88
N ARG A 49 7.81 -2.05 10.19
CA ARG A 49 6.90 -1.13 9.54
C ARG A 49 6.08 -1.83 8.46
N THR A 50 4.78 -1.62 8.52
CA THR A 50 3.80 -2.10 7.54
C THR A 50 2.92 -0.95 7.08
N PHE A 51 2.40 -1.06 5.87
CA PHE A 51 1.44 -0.12 5.33
C PHE A 51 0.26 -0.88 4.71
N THR A 52 -0.93 -0.31 4.85
CA THR A 52 -2.17 -0.90 4.36
C THR A 52 -2.66 -0.10 3.16
N VAL A 53 -2.88 -0.79 2.04
CA VAL A 53 -3.41 -0.21 0.81
C VAL A 53 -4.79 -0.78 0.53
N ARG A 54 -5.75 0.11 0.29
CA ARG A 54 -7.14 -0.22 0.01
C ARG A 54 -7.53 0.16 -1.41
N LYS A 55 -8.20 -0.76 -2.10
CA LYS A 55 -8.83 -0.56 -3.41
C LYS A 55 -10.28 -1.01 -3.32
N VAL A 56 -11.19 -0.33 -4.02
CA VAL A 56 -12.50 -0.91 -4.36
C VAL A 56 -12.32 -1.68 -5.66
N GLY A 57 -12.45 -3.00 -5.57
CA GLY A 57 -12.22 -3.93 -6.66
C GLY A 57 -13.46 -4.14 -7.52
N ALA A 58 -13.45 -5.26 -8.26
CA ALA A 58 -14.62 -5.69 -9.01
C ALA A 58 -15.83 -5.89 -8.08
N MET A 59 -17.03 -5.71 -8.63
CA MET A 59 -18.30 -5.93 -7.91
C MET A 59 -18.46 -5.07 -6.64
N ASN A 60 -17.83 -3.90 -6.59
CA ASN A 60 -17.84 -2.99 -5.42
C ASN A 60 -17.30 -3.63 -4.12
N ILE A 61 -16.47 -4.67 -4.24
CA ILE A 61 -15.85 -5.33 -3.07
C ILE A 61 -14.59 -4.56 -2.67
N GLY A 62 -14.55 -4.07 -1.43
CA GLY A 62 -13.37 -3.44 -0.85
C GLY A 62 -12.27 -4.47 -0.57
N VAL A 63 -11.11 -4.32 -1.19
CA VAL A 63 -9.93 -5.16 -0.99
C VAL A 63 -8.85 -4.36 -0.25
N GLU A 64 -8.37 -4.90 0.86
CA GLU A 64 -7.23 -4.35 1.60
C GLU A 64 -6.05 -5.33 1.53
N ARG A 65 -4.87 -4.81 1.20
CA ARG A 65 -3.60 -5.54 1.30
C ARG A 65 -2.69 -4.84 2.28
N ILE A 66 -2.02 -5.62 3.13
CA ILE A 66 -1.03 -5.14 4.09
C ILE A 66 0.34 -5.59 3.59
N PHE A 67 1.26 -4.64 3.46
CA PHE A 67 2.61 -4.88 2.97
C PHE A 67 3.63 -4.48 4.05
N PRO A 68 4.63 -5.33 4.35
CA PRO A 68 5.84 -4.90 5.03
C PRO A 68 6.61 -3.89 4.17
N ALA A 69 7.17 -2.86 4.80
CA ALA A 69 7.91 -1.81 4.11
C ALA A 69 9.25 -2.29 3.52
N ASN A 70 9.82 -3.33 4.12
CA ASN A 70 11.09 -3.96 3.73
C ASN A 70 10.89 -5.25 2.93
N LEU A 71 9.70 -5.48 2.36
CA LEU A 71 9.42 -6.71 1.63
C LEU A 71 10.22 -6.75 0.30
N PRO A 72 11.12 -7.73 0.10
CA PRO A 72 12.00 -7.77 -1.07
C PRO A 72 11.28 -8.10 -2.38
N THR A 73 10.06 -8.65 -2.30
CA THR A 73 9.25 -8.98 -3.48
C THR A 73 8.59 -7.74 -4.10
N ILE A 74 8.62 -6.59 -3.43
CA ILE A 74 8.15 -5.32 -3.99
C ILE A 74 9.26 -4.78 -4.90
N THR A 75 9.05 -4.83 -6.20
CA THR A 75 10.04 -4.38 -7.19
C THR A 75 9.99 -2.87 -7.39
N LYS A 76 8.78 -2.29 -7.38
CA LYS A 76 8.56 -0.86 -7.64
C LYS A 76 7.35 -0.32 -6.89
N ILE A 77 7.45 0.92 -6.42
CA ILE A 77 6.33 1.71 -5.95
C ILE A 77 6.28 3.06 -6.66
N GLU A 78 5.10 3.40 -7.17
CA GLU A 78 4.81 4.67 -7.79
C GLU A 78 3.70 5.39 -7.01
N VAL A 79 3.93 6.67 -6.69
CA VAL A 79 2.89 7.53 -6.12
C VAL A 79 2.20 8.25 -7.27
N LYS A 80 0.95 7.88 -7.56
CA LYS A 80 0.15 8.50 -8.61
C LYS A 80 -0.41 9.86 -8.19
N LYS A 81 -0.90 9.93 -6.95
CA LYS A 81 -1.55 11.13 -6.41
C LYS A 81 -1.41 11.17 -4.90
N SER A 82 -0.99 12.32 -4.36
CA SER A 82 -1.05 12.57 -2.93
C SER A 82 -2.31 13.34 -2.58
N ILE A 83 -3.01 12.92 -1.53
CA ILE A 83 -4.24 13.56 -1.05
C ILE A 83 -4.00 14.00 0.39
N PRO A 84 -4.14 15.29 0.71
CA PRO A 84 -3.96 15.77 2.07
C PRO A 84 -5.06 15.18 2.96
N VAL A 85 -4.64 14.56 4.05
CA VAL A 85 -5.52 13.95 5.04
C VAL A 85 -5.18 14.45 6.43
N ARG A 86 -6.21 14.59 7.26
CA ARG A 86 -6.06 15.07 8.64
C ARG A 86 -5.90 13.93 9.65
N ARG A 87 -6.25 12.70 9.26
CA ARG A 87 -6.22 11.52 10.16
C ARG A 87 -5.02 10.65 9.84
N ALA A 88 -4.36 10.16 10.89
CA ALA A 88 -3.27 9.18 10.79
C ALA A 88 -3.74 7.77 10.34
N LYS A 89 -5.04 7.48 10.40
CA LYS A 89 -5.62 6.22 9.90
C LYS A 89 -6.97 6.50 9.26
N LEU A 90 -7.13 6.10 8.01
CA LEU A 90 -8.31 6.38 7.18
C LEU A 90 -9.35 5.24 7.22
N TYR A 91 -9.55 4.61 8.38
CA TYR A 91 -10.48 3.48 8.50
C TYR A 91 -11.94 3.84 8.23
N TYR A 92 -12.30 5.12 8.23
CA TYR A 92 -13.61 5.57 7.79
C TYR A 92 -13.90 5.21 6.32
N LEU A 93 -12.86 5.06 5.48
CA LEU A 93 -12.99 4.61 4.08
C LEU A 93 -13.50 3.17 3.95
N ARG A 94 -13.56 2.40 5.04
CA ARG A 94 -14.17 1.06 5.04
C ARG A 94 -15.69 1.10 4.95
N LYS A 95 -16.29 2.18 5.47
CA LYS A 95 -17.74 2.40 5.46
C LYS A 95 -18.22 3.11 4.19
N GLN A 96 -17.29 3.56 3.35
CA GLN A 96 -17.58 4.20 2.07
C GLN A 96 -17.28 3.17 0.97
N ILE A 97 -18.34 2.66 0.36
CA ILE A 97 -18.32 1.81 -0.85
C ILE A 97 -19.12 2.56 -1.90
#